data_AF-A0A0G0JI59-F1
#
_entry.id   AF-A0A0G0JI59-F1
#
_cell.length_a   1.000
_cell.length_b   1.000
_cell.length_c   1.000
_cell.angle_alpha   90.00
_cell.angle_beta   90.00
_cell.angle_gamma   90.00
#
_symmetry.space_group_name_H-M   'P 1'
#
loop_
_entity.id
_entity.type
_entity.pdbx_description
1 polymer ?
#
loop_
_entity_poly.entity_id
_entity_poly.type
_entity_poly.pdbx_seq_one_letter_code
_entity_poly.pdbx_strand_id
1 'polypeptide(L)'
;MSKPKVDRKLNIPLEVVKELLTESEWRMVEQRALIISFLGEGLSIRNIASKLGVGTDTVMRVSKKFRASEALKAFFKKPKVSSSKWIFGQVSEEEE
;
A
#
# COMPACT_ATOMS: atom_id res chain seq x y z
N MET A 1 33.30 -17.93 -19.06
CA MET A 1 33.17 -16.51 -18.65
C MET A 1 32.64 -16.48 -17.23
N SER A 2 33.46 -16.07 -16.25
CA SER A 2 33.03 -15.97 -14.84
C SER A 2 32.03 -14.81 -14.68
N LYS A 3 30.93 -15.02 -13.95
CA LYS A 3 29.95 -13.95 -13.68
C LYS A 3 30.60 -12.88 -12.79
N PRO A 4 30.56 -11.60 -13.15
CA PRO A 4 31.04 -10.54 -12.29
C PRO A 4 30.19 -10.49 -11.02
N LYS A 5 30.85 -10.67 -9.86
CA LYS A 5 30.22 -10.50 -8.55
C LYS A 5 30.19 -9.01 -8.23
N VAL A 6 29.05 -8.37 -8.47
CA VAL A 6 28.86 -6.96 -8.15
C VAL A 6 27.93 -6.85 -6.95
N ASP A 7 28.49 -6.97 -5.75
CA ASP A 7 27.77 -6.66 -4.50
C ASP A 7 27.85 -5.16 -4.22
N ARG A 8 27.18 -4.35 -5.05
CA ARG A 8 27.03 -2.91 -4.81
C ARG A 8 25.64 -2.62 -4.26
N LYS A 9 25.58 -2.11 -3.03
CA LYS A 9 24.34 -1.57 -2.46
C LYS A 9 24.22 -0.10 -2.88
N LEU A 10 23.26 0.18 -3.76
CA LEU A 10 22.92 1.55 -4.17
C LEU A 10 21.67 2.00 -3.40
N ASN A 11 21.70 3.23 -2.89
CA ASN A 11 20.52 3.88 -2.35
C ASN A 11 19.89 4.72 -3.48
N ILE A 12 18.75 4.27 -4.00
CA ILE A 12 18.13 4.86 -5.20
C ILE A 12 16.91 5.68 -4.74
N PRO A 13 16.86 6.99 -5.04
CA PRO A 13 15.69 7.83 -4.76
C PRO A 13 14.43 7.35 -5.49
N LEU A 14 13.25 7.64 -4.94
CA LEU A 14 11.98 7.17 -5.49
C LEU A 14 11.68 7.78 -6.87
N GLU A 15 12.09 9.03 -7.08
CA GLU A 15 11.93 9.76 -8.34
C GLU A 15 12.66 9.04 -9.48
N VAL A 16 13.88 8.60 -9.21
CA VAL A 16 14.69 7.83 -10.17
C VAL A 16 14.03 6.48 -10.47
N VAL A 17 13.45 5.81 -9.47
CA VAL A 17 12.73 4.55 -9.70
C VAL A 17 11.56 4.76 -10.65
N LYS A 18 10.81 5.87 -10.54
CA LYS A 18 9.71 6.16 -11.46
C LYS A 18 10.18 6.36 -12.90
N GLU A 19 11.31 7.03 -13.11
CA GLU A 19 11.88 7.25 -14.44
C GLU A 19 12.47 5.97 -15.05
N LEU A 20 12.95 5.05 -14.21
CA LEU A 20 13.51 3.77 -14.64
C LEU A 20 12.44 2.74 -15.02
N LEU A 21 11.21 2.88 -14.52
CA LEU A 21 10.12 1.95 -14.79
C LEU A 21 9.45 2.26 -16.12
N THR A 22 9.14 1.22 -16.87
CA THR A 22 8.27 1.34 -18.04
C THR A 22 6.81 1.58 -17.61
N GLU A 23 6.00 2.11 -18.52
CA GLU A 23 4.56 2.34 -18.28
C GLU A 23 3.83 1.05 -17.86
N SER A 24 4.21 -0.10 -18.43
CA SER A 24 3.61 -1.39 -18.09
C SER A 24 3.98 -1.86 -16.68
N GLU A 25 5.22 -1.65 -16.25
CA GLU A 25 5.67 -1.97 -14.90
C GLU A 25 5.02 -1.05 -13.87
N TRP A 26 4.90 0.24 -14.20
CA TRP A 26 4.21 1.21 -13.35
C TRP A 26 2.74 0.81 -13.13
N ARG A 27 2.01 0.46 -14.20
CA ARG A 27 0.65 -0.08 -14.10
C ARG A 27 0.57 -1.33 -13.21
N MET A 28 1.56 -2.23 -13.30
CA MET A 28 1.61 -3.39 -12.41
C MET A 28 1.82 -3.02 -10.94
N VAL A 29 2.64 -1.99 -10.66
CA VAL A 29 2.84 -1.49 -9.29
C VAL A 29 1.53 -0.93 -8.74
N GLU A 30 0.84 -0.08 -9.50
CA GLU A 30 -0.45 0.50 -9.12
C GLU A 30 -1.49 -0.59 -8.83
N GLN A 31 -1.62 -1.57 -9.73
CA GLN A 31 -2.57 -2.66 -9.58
C GLN A 31 -2.30 -3.49 -8.31
N ARG A 32 -1.03 -3.74 -7.97
CA ARG A 32 -0.65 -4.44 -6.74
C ARG A 32 -0.93 -3.60 -5.50
N ALA A 33 -0.71 -2.29 -5.56
CA ALA A 33 -1.05 -1.38 -4.46
C ALA A 33 -2.56 -1.36 -4.19
N LEU A 34 -3.39 -1.35 -5.24
CA LEU A 34 -4.85 -1.45 -5.13
C LEU A 34 -5.29 -2.78 -4.49
N ILE A 35 -4.69 -3.89 -4.89
CA ILE A 35 -4.94 -5.20 -4.25
C ILE A 35 -4.67 -5.12 -2.74
N ILE A 36 -3.54 -4.53 -2.33
CA ILE A 36 -3.17 -4.41 -0.92
C ILE A 36 -4.16 -3.51 -0.17
N SER A 37 -4.58 -2.39 -0.77
CA SER A 37 -5.61 -1.51 -0.18
C SER A 37 -6.90 -2.27 0.11
N PHE A 38 -7.42 -3.02 -0.87
CA PHE A 38 -8.65 -3.80 -0.68
C PHE A 38 -8.49 -4.95 0.30
N LEU A 39 -7.29 -5.56 0.40
CA LEU A 39 -6.99 -6.52 1.46
C LEU A 39 -7.06 -5.86 2.84
N GLY A 40 -6.57 -4.63 2.98
CA GLY A 40 -6.67 -3.84 4.21
C GLY A 40 -8.09 -3.38 4.55
N GLU A 41 -8.98 -3.30 3.56
CA GLU A 41 -10.43 -3.09 3.75
C GLU A 41 -11.19 -4.38 4.11
N GLY A 42 -10.55 -5.55 4.03
CA GLY A 42 -11.17 -6.83 4.37
C GLY A 42 -11.94 -7.49 3.23
N LEU A 43 -11.75 -7.07 1.98
CA LEU A 43 -12.38 -7.72 0.83
C LEU A 43 -11.84 -9.14 0.63
N SER A 44 -12.71 -10.05 0.18
CA SER A 44 -12.30 -11.41 -0.19
C SER A 44 -11.45 -11.42 -1.45
N ILE A 45 -10.56 -12.43 -1.57
CA ILE A 45 -9.67 -12.59 -2.72
C ILE A 45 -10.45 -12.64 -4.05
N ARG A 46 -11.60 -13.33 -4.06
CA ARG A 46 -12.45 -13.46 -5.25
C ARG A 46 -13.09 -12.12 -5.64
N ASN A 47 -13.54 -11.34 -4.67
CA ASN A 47 -14.13 -10.02 -4.93
C ASN A 47 -13.09 -9.04 -5.47
N ILE A 48 -11.87 -9.06 -4.90
CA ILE A 48 -10.75 -8.24 -5.39
C ILE A 48 -10.41 -8.61 -6.84
N ALA A 49 -10.28 -9.91 -7.12
CA ALA A 49 -9.99 -10.42 -8.46
C ALA A 49 -11.05 -9.98 -9.48
N SER A 50 -12.33 -10.13 -9.14
CA SER A 50 -13.44 -9.69 -9.99
C SER A 50 -13.46 -8.18 -10.21
N LYS A 51 -13.20 -7.38 -9.17
CA LYS A 51 -13.26 -5.91 -9.24
C LYS A 51 -12.12 -5.31 -10.05
N LEU A 52 -10.94 -5.92 -9.99
CA LEU A 52 -9.74 -5.44 -10.69
C LEU A 52 -9.48 -6.16 -12.02
N GLY A 53 -10.31 -7.12 -12.40
CA GLY A 53 -10.14 -7.89 -13.64
C GLY A 53 -8.86 -8.73 -13.66
N VAL A 54 -8.42 -9.24 -12.52
CA VAL A 54 -7.19 -10.05 -12.39
C VAL A 54 -7.49 -11.48 -11.96
N GLY A 55 -6.57 -12.40 -12.26
CA GLY A 55 -6.63 -13.76 -11.74
C GLY A 55 -6.55 -13.79 -10.20
N THR A 56 -7.29 -14.72 -9.59
CA THR A 56 -7.24 -14.97 -8.13
C THR A 56 -5.84 -15.32 -7.65
N ASP A 57 -5.07 -16.04 -8.47
CA ASP A 57 -3.67 -16.36 -8.18
C ASP A 57 -2.78 -15.10 -8.08
N THR A 58 -3.01 -14.08 -8.90
CA THR A 58 -2.32 -12.79 -8.80
C THR A 58 -2.58 -12.15 -7.44
N VAL A 59 -3.85 -12.10 -7.02
CA VAL A 59 -4.25 -11.57 -5.70
C VAL A 59 -3.61 -12.37 -4.57
N MET A 60 -3.58 -13.70 -4.67
CA MET A 60 -2.90 -14.55 -3.68
C MET A 60 -1.40 -14.29 -3.60
N ARG A 61 -0.71 -14.15 -4.74
CA ARG A 61 0.73 -13.84 -4.78
C ARG A 61 1.03 -12.49 -4.10
N VAL A 62 0.22 -11.47 -4.37
CA VAL A 62 0.36 -10.15 -3.73
C VAL A 62 0.08 -10.24 -2.23
N SER A 63 -0.98 -10.95 -1.83
CA SER A 63 -1.32 -11.16 -0.41
C SER A 63 -0.19 -11.84 0.37
N LYS A 64 0.46 -12.87 -0.21
CA LYS A 64 1.63 -13.51 0.39
C LYS A 64 2.79 -12.53 0.59
N LYS A 65 3.11 -11.73 -0.42
CA LYS A 65 4.15 -10.69 -0.32
C LYS A 65 3.84 -9.65 0.75
N PHE A 66 2.59 -9.20 0.82
CA PHE A 66 2.13 -8.25 1.83
C PHE A 66 2.26 -8.82 3.25
N ARG A 67 1.87 -10.08 3.46
CA ARG A 67 2.00 -10.74 4.76
C ARG A 67 3.45 -10.95 5.20
N ALA A 68 4.38 -11.13 4.26
CA ALA A 68 5.80 -11.29 4.55
C ALA A 68 6.53 -9.96 4.84
N SER A 69 6.04 -8.84 4.32
CA SER A 69 6.73 -7.54 4.43
C SER A 69 6.16 -6.68 5.57
N GLU A 70 6.97 -6.47 6.60
CA GLU A 70 6.70 -5.51 7.68
C GLU A 70 6.53 -4.07 7.15
N ALA A 71 7.38 -3.67 6.21
CA ALA A 71 7.36 -2.32 5.62
C ALA A 71 6.04 -2.05 4.88
N LEU A 72 5.54 -3.01 4.10
CA LEU A 72 4.24 -2.86 3.44
C LEU A 72 3.10 -2.79 4.45
N LYS A 73 3.11 -3.62 5.50
CA LYS A 73 2.09 -3.56 6.56
C LYS A 73 2.08 -2.20 7.24
N ALA A 74 3.25 -1.64 7.54
CA ALA A 74 3.37 -0.32 8.16
C ALA A 74 2.80 0.79 7.27
N PHE A 75 3.13 0.76 5.97
CA PHE A 75 2.65 1.76 5.01
C PHE A 75 1.13 1.73 4.81
N PHE A 76 0.53 0.52 4.70
CA PHE A 76 -0.90 0.36 4.46
C PHE A 76 -1.74 0.28 5.75
N LYS A 77 -1.14 0.52 6.92
CA LYS A 77 -1.87 0.55 8.19
C LYS A 77 -2.74 1.81 8.23
N LYS A 78 -4.06 1.63 8.29
CA LYS A 78 -4.99 2.76 8.46
C LYS A 78 -4.66 3.51 9.77
N PRO A 79 -4.58 4.85 9.75
CA PRO A 79 -4.38 5.62 10.97
C PRO A 79 -5.54 5.35 11.93
N LYS A 80 -5.24 5.16 13.22
CA LYS A 80 -6.28 5.09 14.25
C LYS A 80 -6.92 6.47 14.31
N VAL A 81 -8.15 6.62 13.83
CA VAL A 81 -8.93 7.83 14.04
C VAL A 81 -9.19 7.90 15.55
N SER A 82 -8.53 8.83 16.23
CA SER A 82 -8.81 9.09 17.64
C SER A 82 -10.23 9.66 17.73
N SER A 83 -11.12 8.96 18.44
CA SER A 83 -12.48 9.43 18.76
C SER A 83 -12.48 10.54 19.82
N SER A 84 -11.36 11.24 20.01
CA SER A 84 -11.27 12.37 20.93
C SER A 84 -12.24 13.45 20.45
N LYS A 85 -13.35 13.58 21.19
CA LYS A 85 -14.33 14.65 21.08
C LYS A 85 -13.57 15.98 21.04
N TRP A 86 -13.71 16.75 19.97
CA TRP A 86 -13.12 18.09 19.90
C TRP A 86 -13.75 18.95 21.00
N ILE A 87 -12.97 19.42 21.98
CA ILE A 87 -13.46 20.17 23.17
C ILE A 87 -13.40 21.71 22.95
N PHE A 88 -12.91 22.19 21.80
CA PHE A 88 -12.90 23.64 21.53
C PHE A 88 -14.26 24.08 20.98
N GLY A 89 -15.14 24.62 21.84
CA GLY A 89 -16.32 25.36 21.39
C GLY A 89 -17.58 25.38 22.26
N GLN A 90 -17.60 24.80 23.47
CA GLN A 90 -18.68 25.13 24.42
C GLN A 90 -18.37 26.50 25.04
N VAL A 91 -18.65 27.56 24.29
CA VAL A 91 -18.84 28.89 24.88
C VAL A 91 -20.17 28.79 25.62
N SER A 92 -20.09 28.81 26.94
CA SER A 92 -21.22 29.00 27.84
C SER A 92 -21.84 30.37 27.56
N GLU A 93 -22.99 30.39 26.87
CA GLU A 93 -23.93 31.50 26.96
C GLU A 93 -24.83 31.24 28.17
N GLU A 94 -24.29 31.45 29.36
CA GLU A 94 -25.06 31.75 30.57
C GLU A 94 -24.32 32.88 31.29
N GLU A 95 -25.10 33.81 31.87
CA GLU A 95 -24.76 35.13 32.42
C GLU A 95 -24.95 36.28 31.40
N GLU A 96 -25.94 37.18 31.48
CA GLU A 96 -27.04 37.50 32.39
C GLU A 96 -28.09 38.31 31.60
#